data_AF-A0A926H7S8-F1
#
_entry.id   AF-A0A926H7S8-F1
#
_cell.length_a   1.000
_cell.length_b   1.000
_cell.length_c   1.000
_cell.angle_alpha   90.00
_cell.angle_beta   90.00
_cell.angle_gamma   90.00
#
_symmetry.space_group_name_H-M   'P 1'
#
loop_
_entity.id
_entity.type
_entity.pdbx_description
1 polymer ?
#
loop_
_entity_poly.entity_id
_entity_poly.type
_entity_poly.pdbx_seq_one_letter_code
_entity_poly.pdbx_strand_id
1 'polypeptide(L)' 'QNPDEPRKVVRGGSWKDIAYYLETGTRSFEYENAKRSYIGFRCVMDNLEGSTASTRGSRGGAKASSSKSSKKSEKKSK' A
#
# COMPACT_ATOMS: atom_id res chain seq x y z
N GLN A 1 5.15 -21.55 -13.86
CA GLN A 1 3.85 -20.89 -14.02
C GLN A 1 3.87 -20.26 -15.39
N ASN A 2 2.97 -20.69 -16.28
CA ASN A 2 2.92 -20.13 -17.63
C ASN A 2 2.39 -18.70 -17.53
N PRO A 3 3.06 -17.69 -18.11
CA PRO A 3 2.64 -16.30 -18.01
C PRO A 3 1.31 -16.02 -18.74
N ASP A 4 0.94 -16.89 -19.70
CA ASP A 4 -0.27 -16.77 -20.50
C ASP A 4 -1.50 -17.48 -19.88
N GLU A 5 -1.38 -18.07 -18.69
CA GLU A 5 -2.53 -18.72 -18.04
C GLU A 5 -3.40 -17.68 -17.33
N PRO A 6 -4.67 -17.46 -17.76
CA PRO A 6 -5.56 -16.43 -17.22
C PRO A 6 -6.15 -16.79 -15.84
N ARG A 7 -5.59 -17.80 -15.17
CA ARG A 7 -6.05 -18.31 -13.87
C ARG A 7 -5.12 -17.82 -12.77
N LYS A 8 -5.68 -17.14 -11.78
CA LYS A 8 -4.97 -16.71 -10.57
C LYS A 8 -5.23 -17.66 -9.41
N VAL A 9 -4.23 -17.76 -8.54
CA VAL A 9 -4.31 -18.56 -7.32
C VAL A 9 -5.08 -17.78 -6.26
N VAL A 10 -6.11 -18.41 -5.69
CA VAL A 10 -6.87 -17.93 -4.53
C VAL A 10 -6.58 -18.86 -3.35
N ARG A 11 -6.51 -18.29 -2.13
CA ARG A 11 -6.11 -18.99 -0.90
C ARG A 11 -7.03 -18.64 0.26
N GLY A 12 -7.11 -19.54 1.23
CA GLY A 12 -7.83 -19.35 2.50
C GLY A 12 -9.29 -19.80 2.48
N GLY A 13 -9.76 -20.37 1.37
CA GLY A 13 -11.15 -20.80 1.18
C GLY A 13 -12.16 -19.66 1.36
N SER A 14 -13.44 -20.01 1.28
CA SER A 14 -14.53 -19.10 1.58
C SER A 14 -15.51 -19.70 2.58
N TRP A 15 -16.43 -18.87 3.07
CA TRP A 15 -17.48 -19.29 4.00
C TRP A 15 -18.36 -20.44 3.48
N LYS A 16 -18.41 -20.62 2.15
CA LYS A 16 -19.20 -21.67 1.50
C LYS A 16 -18.40 -22.98 1.30
N ASP A 17 -17.07 -22.92 1.41
CA ASP A 17 -16.21 -24.05 1.05
C ASP A 17 -16.04 -25.05 2.20
N ILE A 18 -15.81 -26.32 1.84
CA ILE A 18 -15.63 -27.45 2.77
C ILE A 18 -14.23 -27.39 3.40
N ALA A 19 -14.05 -28.02 4.56
CA ALA A 19 -12.83 -28.05 5.38
C ALA A 19 -11.51 -28.18 4.58
N TYR A 20 -11.48 -29.01 3.54
CA TYR A 20 -10.31 -29.21 2.69
C TYR A 20 -9.78 -27.91 2.05
N TYR A 21 -10.66 -27.00 1.63
CA TYR A 21 -10.27 -25.73 1.01
C TYR A 21 -9.84 -24.65 2.01
N LEU A 22 -10.01 -24.89 3.31
CA LEU A 22 -9.57 -24.00 4.38
C LEU A 22 -8.13 -24.29 4.84
N GLU A 23 -7.57 -25.43 4.43
CA GLU A 23 -6.20 -25.80 4.75
C GLU A 23 -5.17 -24.87 4.09
N THR A 24 -4.05 -24.64 4.77
CA THR A 24 -2.99 -23.74 4.28
C THR A 24 -2.23 -24.30 3.06
N GLY A 25 -2.31 -25.61 2.82
CA GLY A 25 -1.66 -26.29 1.70
C GLY A 25 -2.46 -26.23 0.39
N THR A 26 -3.78 -26.07 0.45
CA THR A 26 -4.63 -26.16 -0.73
C THR A 26 -4.64 -24.85 -1.53
N ARG A 27 -4.56 -24.98 -2.86
CA ARG A 27 -4.51 -23.85 -3.80
C ARG A 27 -5.67 -23.98 -4.77
N SER A 28 -6.58 -23.01 -4.75
CA SER A 28 -7.67 -22.93 -5.71
C SER A 28 -7.30 -21.98 -6.84
N PHE A 29 -7.83 -22.22 -8.04
CA PHE A 29 -7.54 -21.42 -9.22
C PHE A 29 -8.83 -20.85 -9.77
N GLU A 30 -8.83 -19.56 -10.06
CA GLU A 30 -9.98 -18.85 -10.62
C GLU A 30 -9.55 -17.95 -11.76
N TYR A 31 -10.47 -17.72 -12.69
CA TYR A 31 -10.22 -16.83 -13.82
C TYR A 31 -10.23 -15.36 -13.39
N GLU A 32 -9.32 -14.56 -13.96
CA GLU A 32 -9.17 -13.13 -13.65
C GLU A 32 -10.46 -12.33 -13.79
N ASN A 33 -11.28 -12.66 -14.79
CA ASN A 33 -12.51 -11.93 -15.10
C ASN A 33 -13.77 -12.49 -14.39
N ALA A 34 -13.63 -13.53 -13.58
CA ALA A 34 -14.75 -14.15 -12.88
C ALA A 34 -15.00 -13.47 -11.53
N LYS A 35 -16.10 -12.72 -11.42
CA LYS A 35 -16.53 -12.08 -10.17
C LYS A 35 -17.30 -13.09 -9.33
N ARG A 36 -16.83 -13.39 -8.12
CA ARG A 36 -17.53 -14.23 -7.15
C ARG A 36 -17.71 -13.49 -5.83
N SER A 37 -18.88 -13.60 -5.22
CA SER A 37 -19.21 -12.89 -3.97
C SER A 37 -18.39 -13.34 -2.75
N TYR A 38 -17.68 -14.46 -2.88
CA TYR A 38 -16.90 -15.07 -1.81
C TYR A 38 -15.38 -15.00 -2.05
N ILE A 39 -14.95 -14.23 -3.06
CA ILE A 39 -13.54 -13.95 -3.37
C ILE A 39 -13.29 -12.47 -3.10
N GLY A 40 -12.22 -12.17 -2.34
CA GLY A 40 -11.77 -10.82 -2.01
C GLY A 40 -10.25 -10.72 -1.98
N PHE A 41 -9.72 -9.57 -1.54
CA PHE A 41 -8.28 -9.30 -1.51
C PHE A 41 -7.74 -9.06 -0.10
N ARG A 42 -6.43 -9.26 0.07
CA ARG A 42 -5.66 -8.90 1.28
C ARG A 42 -4.53 -7.95 0.86
N CYS A 43 -4.38 -6.85 1.60
CA CYS A 43 -3.31 -5.91 1.34
C CYS A 43 -2.01 -6.43 1.98
N VAL A 44 -0.94 -6.46 1.21
CA VAL A 44 0.41 -6.76 1.68
C VAL A 44 1.31 -5.61 1.28
N MET A 45 2.23 -5.21 2.16
CA MET A 45 3.25 -4.20 1.89
C MET A 45 4.61 -4.85 2.10
N ASP A 46 5.56 -4.51 1.25
CA ASP A 46 6.95 -4.89 1.46
C ASP A 46 7.51 -4.08 2.63
N ASN A 47 8.15 -4.76 3.57
CA ASN A 47 8.90 -4.10 4.63
C ASN A 47 10.19 -3.55 4.04
N LEU A 48 10.11 -2.36 3.44
CA LEU A 48 11.29 -1.61 3.02
C LEU A 48 11.99 -1.07 4.27
N GLU A 49 12.92 -1.87 4.78
CA GLU A 49 13.80 -1.55 5.90
C GLU A 49 14.48 -0.19 5.65
N GLY A 50 14.04 0.84 6.38
CA GLY A 50 14.61 2.18 6.32
C GLY A 50 13.65 3.37 6.44
N SER A 51 12.32 3.21 6.45
CA SER A 51 11.44 4.41 6.54
C SER A 51 10.14 4.31 7.36
N THR A 52 9.77 3.19 7.98
CA THR A 52 8.41 3.11 8.58
C THR A 52 8.30 2.54 10.00
N ALA A 53 9.40 2.27 10.71
CA ALA A 53 9.34 1.80 12.10
C ALA A 53 9.83 2.80 13.18
N SER A 54 10.49 3.92 12.82
CA SER A 54 10.97 4.92 13.81
C SER A 54 10.16 6.22 13.86
N THR A 55 9.22 6.48 12.94
CA THR A 55 8.52 7.79 12.87
C THR A 55 7.00 7.64 12.79
N ARG A 56 6.40 6.84 13.68
CA ARG A 56 4.95 6.93 13.97
C ARG A 56 4.68 7.19 15.45
N GLY A 57 5.51 8.05 16.06
CA GLY A 57 5.36 8.49 17.44
C GLY A 57 5.68 9.97 17.71
N SER A 58 6.08 10.77 16.72
CA SER A 58 6.39 12.20 16.92
C SER A 58 5.36 13.09 16.23
N ARG A 59 4.29 13.42 16.95
CA ARG A 59 3.48 14.61 16.67
C ARG A 59 4.32 15.83 17.06
N GLY A 60 4.93 16.49 16.09
CA GLY A 60 5.80 17.65 16.36
C GLY A 60 5.87 18.64 15.21
N GLY A 61 5.02 19.67 15.28
CA GLY A 61 5.31 21.01 14.75
C GLY A 61 5.25 21.22 13.24
N ALA A 62 4.09 21.65 12.75
CA ALA A 62 4.02 22.43 11.52
C ALA A 62 4.86 23.71 11.68
N LYS A 63 6.05 23.77 11.08
CA LYS A 63 6.76 25.03 10.83
C LYS A 63 6.11 25.70 9.62
N ALA A 64 5.13 26.56 9.87
CA ALA A 64 4.67 27.53 8.88
C ALA A 64 5.85 28.45 8.52
N SER A 65 6.19 28.51 7.23
CA SER A 65 7.22 29.38 6.68
C SER A 65 6.77 30.85 6.75
N SER A 66 7.27 31.60 7.72
CA SER A 66 7.13 33.05 7.78
C SER A 66 8.03 33.71 6.72
N SER A 67 7.42 34.26 5.68
CA SER A 67 8.05 35.16 4.71
C SER A 67 8.58 36.42 5.42
N LYS A 68 9.89 36.56 5.55
CA LYS A 68 10.52 37.77 6.10
C LYS A 68 10.90 38.71 4.95
N SER A 69 10.07 39.73 4.78
CA SER A 69 10.32 40.93 3.97
C SER A 69 11.57 41.66 4.46
N SER A 70 12.56 41.87 3.59
CA SER A 70 13.71 42.73 3.86
C SER A 70 13.78 43.84 2.81
N LYS A 71 13.26 45.01 3.18
CA LYS A 71 13.66 46.30 2.61
C LYS A 71 15.15 46.51 2.86
N LYS A 72 15.92 46.89 1.83
CA LYS A 72 17.12 47.71 2.01
C LYS A 72 17.28 48.67 0.83
N SER A 73 16.97 49.93 1.11
CA SER A 73 17.34 51.12 0.34
C SER A 73 18.85 51.32 0.34
N GLU A 74 19.39 52.03 -0.66
CA GLU A 74 20.19 53.27 -0.50
C GLU A 74 20.97 53.61 -1.81
N LYS A 75 20.47 54.63 -2.51
CA LYS A 75 21.17 55.78 -3.14
C LYS A 75 22.52 55.64 -3.90
N LYS A 76 22.48 56.20 -5.13
CA LYS A 76 23.24 57.39 -5.62
C LYS A 76 24.76 57.25 -5.81
N SER A 77 25.23 57.42 -7.05
CA SER A 77 25.85 58.69 -7.49
C SER A 77 26.31 58.67 -8.95
N LYS A 78 25.96 59.76 -9.65
CA LYS A 78 26.71 60.46 -10.71
C LYS A 78 27.22 59.69 -11.92
#